data_AF-A0A7J9WF43-F1
#
_entry.id   AF-A0A7J9WF43-F1
#
_cell.length_a   1.000
_cell.length_b   1.000
_cell.length_c   1.000
_cell.angle_alpha   90.00
_cell.angle_beta   90.00
_cell.angle_gamma   90.00
#
_symmetry.space_group_name_H-M   'P 1'
#
loop_
_entity.id
_entity.type
_entity.pdbx_description
1 polymer ?
#
loop_
_entity_poly.entity_id
_entity_poly.type
_entity_poly.pdbx_seq_one_letter_code
_entity_poly.pdbx_strand_id
1 'polypeptide(L)'
;PGTWRGYGLDADGDGVADVMGPVDAVHSAAHYLCASGGGNPASLRDAIWAYNHADWYVDLVLEHAARYAVIVGGLGARANVQALLTNPRLVLSPRVRGDLESGLIDDRVVAVLAGLAQRHTVGVSVLRSGHSKYVAGTSRVSNHWCGQAADIWMVDGAAVTPGNARAQEAAVWMSMLPAPLRPSEVGTPWPAMSGNGYFSDAAHQDHLHVGFGPRCIG
;
A
#
# COMPACT_ATOMS: atom_id res chain seq x y z
N PRO A 1 1.81 -20.48 31.25
CA PRO A 1 2.16 -21.44 30.16
C PRO A 1 3.69 -21.59 30.04
N GLY A 2 4.19 -22.70 29.47
CA GLY A 2 5.64 -22.97 29.39
C GLY A 2 6.43 -21.90 28.62
N THR A 3 5.93 -21.47 27.47
CA THR A 3 6.53 -20.41 26.64
C THR A 3 6.53 -19.05 27.34
N TRP A 4 5.46 -18.70 28.06
CA TRP A 4 5.38 -17.43 28.80
C TRP A 4 6.48 -17.29 29.85
N ARG A 5 6.87 -18.38 30.52
CA ARG A 5 7.98 -18.34 31.49
C ARG A 5 9.33 -18.03 30.86
N GLY A 6 9.52 -18.34 29.57
CA GLY A 6 10.79 -18.11 28.88
C GLY A 6 10.88 -16.74 28.21
N TYR A 7 9.74 -16.17 27.80
CA TYR A 7 9.72 -15.00 26.92
C TYR A 7 8.83 -13.86 27.39
N GLY A 8 8.01 -14.07 28.44
CA GLY A 8 7.17 -13.04 29.05
C GLY A 8 8.00 -11.88 29.58
N LEU A 9 7.58 -10.66 29.27
CA LEU A 9 8.18 -9.40 29.70
C LEU A 9 7.13 -8.58 30.44
N ASP A 10 7.51 -8.04 31.59
CA ASP A 10 6.87 -6.88 32.22
C ASP A 10 7.38 -5.65 31.45
N ALA A 11 6.59 -5.22 30.47
CA ALA A 11 6.99 -4.21 29.49
C ALA A 11 6.44 -2.83 29.83
N ASP A 12 5.38 -2.75 30.64
CA ASP A 12 4.89 -1.46 31.16
C ASP A 12 5.48 -1.09 32.53
N GLY A 13 6.22 -2.00 33.18
CA GLY A 13 7.02 -1.74 34.37
C GLY A 13 6.21 -1.74 35.67
N ASP A 14 5.05 -2.41 35.70
CA ASP A 14 4.16 -2.48 36.86
C ASP A 14 4.57 -3.56 37.88
N GLY A 15 5.59 -4.36 37.56
CA GLY A 15 6.12 -5.45 38.37
C GLY A 15 5.51 -6.82 38.05
N VAL A 16 4.61 -6.92 37.08
CA VAL A 16 3.87 -8.15 36.74
C VAL A 16 3.86 -8.36 35.23
N ALA A 17 4.55 -9.40 34.76
CA ALA A 17 4.43 -9.85 33.36
C ALA A 17 3.07 -10.54 33.12
N ASP A 18 2.06 -9.78 32.68
CA ASP A 18 0.70 -10.25 32.42
C ASP A 18 0.48 -10.60 30.94
N VAL A 19 0.21 -11.88 30.66
CA VAL A 19 -0.09 -12.37 29.30
C VAL A 19 -1.40 -11.79 28.74
N MET A 20 -2.31 -11.36 29.60
CA MET A 20 -3.56 -10.72 29.22
C MET A 20 -3.41 -9.19 29.08
N GLY A 21 -2.30 -8.64 29.57
CA GLY A 21 -1.91 -7.25 29.42
C GLY A 21 -1.43 -6.98 27.99
N PRO A 22 -2.04 -6.02 27.26
CA PRO A 22 -1.70 -5.82 25.86
C PRO A 22 -0.25 -5.34 25.64
N VAL A 23 0.29 -4.53 26.54
CA VAL A 23 1.67 -4.01 26.43
C VAL A 23 2.67 -5.15 26.59
N ASP A 24 2.54 -5.92 27.66
CA ASP A 24 3.35 -7.12 27.95
C ASP A 24 3.24 -8.18 26.87
N ALA A 25 2.02 -8.50 26.42
CA ALA A 25 1.78 -9.51 25.39
C ALA A 25 2.47 -9.15 24.06
N VAL A 26 2.39 -7.89 23.63
CA VAL A 26 3.03 -7.41 22.39
C VAL A 26 4.55 -7.49 22.49
N HIS A 27 5.14 -7.00 23.58
CA HIS A 27 6.59 -7.03 23.75
C HIS A 27 7.12 -8.45 23.91
N SER A 28 6.39 -9.31 24.63
CA SER A 28 6.73 -10.73 24.80
C SER A 28 6.68 -11.49 23.47
N ALA A 29 5.69 -11.20 22.61
CA ALA A 29 5.61 -11.77 21.28
C ALA A 29 6.78 -11.31 20.39
N ALA A 30 7.14 -10.02 20.44
CA ALA A 30 8.31 -9.49 19.73
C ALA A 30 9.62 -10.11 20.23
N HIS A 31 9.78 -10.27 21.55
CA HIS A 31 10.93 -10.92 22.17
C HIS A 31 11.08 -12.37 21.71
N TYR A 32 9.97 -13.13 21.72
CA TYR A 32 9.94 -14.50 21.20
C TYR A 32 10.38 -14.57 19.73
N LEU A 33 9.80 -13.70 18.88
CA LEU A 33 10.13 -13.68 17.46
C LEU A 33 11.60 -13.32 17.23
N CYS A 34 12.14 -12.32 17.94
CA CYS A 34 13.54 -11.95 17.86
C CYS A 34 14.47 -13.10 18.28
N ALA A 35 14.16 -13.79 19.38
CA ALA A 35 14.90 -14.97 19.83
C ALA A 35 14.86 -16.12 18.81
N SER A 36 13.80 -16.19 18.01
CA SER A 36 13.62 -17.16 16.92
C SER A 36 14.19 -16.68 15.58
N GLY A 37 14.92 -15.56 15.54
CA GLY A 37 15.54 -15.01 14.32
C GLY A 37 14.69 -14.00 13.55
N GLY A 38 13.52 -13.60 14.06
CA GLY A 38 12.58 -12.68 13.41
C GLY A 38 13.09 -11.24 13.24
N GLY A 39 14.22 -10.88 13.86
CA GLY A 39 14.88 -9.58 13.64
C GLY A 39 15.52 -9.43 12.25
N ASN A 40 15.68 -10.53 11.50
CA ASN A 40 16.16 -10.52 10.12
C ASN A 40 15.03 -10.94 9.17
N PRO A 41 14.68 -10.12 8.15
CA PRO A 41 13.65 -10.46 7.17
C PRO A 41 13.84 -11.82 6.48
N ALA A 42 15.09 -12.25 6.29
CA ALA A 42 15.40 -13.53 5.66
C ALA A 42 14.96 -14.75 6.49
N SER A 43 14.89 -14.62 7.82
CA SER A 43 14.50 -15.69 8.76
C SER A 43 13.12 -15.44 9.39
N LEU A 44 12.37 -14.44 8.93
CA LEU A 44 11.09 -14.08 9.52
C LEU A 44 10.04 -15.19 9.37
N ARG A 45 10.02 -15.91 8.23
CA ARG A 45 9.12 -17.07 8.04
C ARG A 45 9.40 -18.16 9.06
N ASP A 46 10.67 -18.50 9.26
CA ASP A 46 11.09 -19.53 10.21
C ASP A 46 10.75 -19.13 11.66
N ALA A 47 10.92 -17.85 12.00
CA ALA A 47 10.58 -17.33 13.32
C ALA A 47 9.06 -17.40 13.62
N ILE A 48 8.22 -17.13 12.62
CA ILE A 48 6.76 -17.26 12.75
C ILE A 48 6.37 -18.75 12.81
N TRP A 49 7.03 -19.60 12.03
CA TRP A 49 6.82 -21.05 12.06
C TRP A 49 7.18 -21.63 13.43
N ALA A 50 8.23 -21.15 14.10
CA ALA A 50 8.57 -21.57 15.47
C ALA A 50 7.45 -21.26 16.47
N TYR A 51 6.71 -20.16 16.27
CA TYR A 51 5.55 -19.80 17.08
C TYR A 51 4.38 -20.78 16.86
N ASN A 52 4.14 -21.16 15.60
CA ASN A 52 3.13 -22.13 15.22
C ASN A 52 3.59 -22.88 13.96
N HIS A 53 3.81 -24.19 14.10
CA HIS A 53 4.36 -25.09 13.07
C HIS A 53 3.35 -25.42 11.95
N ALA A 54 2.70 -24.41 11.38
CA ALA A 54 1.73 -24.55 10.31
C ALA A 54 1.95 -23.47 9.24
N ASP A 55 2.21 -23.89 8.00
CA ASP A 55 2.47 -22.98 6.88
C ASP A 55 1.31 -22.00 6.65
N TRP A 56 0.07 -22.47 6.79
CA TRP A 56 -1.12 -21.60 6.65
C TRP A 56 -1.14 -20.46 7.67
N TYR A 57 -0.60 -20.68 8.88
CA TYR A 57 -0.52 -19.65 9.92
C TYR A 57 0.58 -18.65 9.59
N VAL A 58 1.72 -19.11 9.08
CA VAL A 58 2.82 -18.25 8.63
C VAL A 58 2.35 -17.32 7.52
N ASP A 59 1.66 -17.86 6.51
CA ASP A 59 1.12 -17.06 5.41
C ASP A 59 0.07 -16.06 5.89
N LEU A 60 -0.83 -16.48 6.78
CA LEU A 60 -1.84 -15.60 7.37
C LEU A 60 -1.20 -14.43 8.13
N VAL A 61 -0.21 -14.68 8.97
CA VAL A 61 0.48 -13.64 9.77
C VAL A 61 1.24 -12.68 8.85
N LEU A 62 1.97 -13.18 7.86
CA LEU A 62 2.70 -12.33 6.92
C LEU A 62 1.77 -11.50 6.04
N GLU A 63 0.64 -12.06 5.64
CA GLU A 63 -0.40 -11.31 4.93
C GLU A 63 -0.95 -10.17 5.80
N HIS A 64 -1.28 -10.45 7.07
CA HIS A 64 -1.74 -9.43 8.01
C HIS A 64 -0.66 -8.37 8.28
N ALA A 65 0.58 -8.78 8.50
CA ALA A 65 1.72 -7.86 8.69
C ALA A 65 1.93 -6.95 7.47
N ALA A 66 1.84 -7.50 6.25
CA ALA A 66 1.92 -6.71 5.02
C ALA A 66 0.76 -5.70 4.90
N ARG A 67 -0.47 -6.08 5.29
CA ARG A 67 -1.62 -5.17 5.35
C ARG A 67 -1.40 -4.05 6.37
N TYR A 68 -0.90 -4.36 7.56
CA TYR A 68 -0.61 -3.37 8.59
C TYR A 68 0.59 -2.47 8.23
N ALA A 69 1.62 -3.00 7.57
CA ALA A 69 2.76 -2.20 7.12
C ALA A 69 2.34 -1.11 6.10
N VAL A 70 1.37 -1.42 5.25
CA VAL A 70 0.78 -0.45 4.32
C VAL A 70 -0.03 0.62 5.08
N ILE A 71 -0.76 0.23 6.13
CA ILE A 71 -1.51 1.17 7.00
C ILE A 71 -0.55 2.05 7.83
N VAL A 72 0.47 1.48 8.47
CA VAL A 72 1.47 2.21 9.28
C VAL A 72 2.34 3.09 8.40
N GLY A 73 2.69 2.63 7.18
CA GLY A 73 3.35 3.46 6.17
C GLY A 73 2.46 4.59 5.64
N GLY A 74 1.14 4.38 5.56
CA GLY A 74 0.15 5.39 5.20
C GLY A 74 -0.15 6.41 6.30
N LEU A 75 -0.08 6.01 7.57
CA LEU A 75 -0.16 6.93 8.72
C LEU A 75 1.12 7.78 8.88
N GLY A 76 2.20 7.41 8.18
CA GLY A 76 3.42 8.19 8.00
C GLY A 76 3.54 8.89 6.63
N ALA A 77 2.45 9.06 5.86
CA ALA A 77 2.51 9.51 4.46
C ALA A 77 3.08 10.93 4.25
N ARG A 78 2.94 11.86 5.21
CA ARG A 78 3.69 13.13 5.21
C ARG A 78 5.21 12.93 5.34
N ALA A 79 5.66 11.79 5.88
CA ALA A 79 7.06 11.47 6.15
C ALA A 79 7.76 10.68 5.03
N ASN A 80 7.15 10.43 3.85
CA ASN A 80 7.86 9.64 2.83
C ASN A 80 7.65 9.99 1.34
N VAL A 81 7.31 11.24 1.02
CA VAL A 81 7.49 11.76 -0.35
C VAL A 81 8.95 11.61 -0.80
N GLN A 82 9.92 11.86 0.08
CA GLN A 82 11.34 11.70 -0.24
C GLN A 82 11.70 10.25 -0.61
N ALA A 83 11.13 9.25 0.07
CA ALA A 83 11.32 7.86 -0.33
C ALA A 83 10.74 7.59 -1.72
N LEU A 84 9.55 8.11 -2.06
CA LEU A 84 9.02 7.95 -3.42
C LEU A 84 9.95 8.61 -4.46
N LEU A 85 10.41 9.84 -4.20
CA LEU A 85 11.28 10.60 -5.11
C LEU A 85 12.63 9.93 -5.37
N THR A 86 13.10 9.10 -4.43
CA THR A 86 14.39 8.39 -4.51
C THR A 86 14.23 6.89 -4.78
N ASN A 87 13.00 6.36 -4.85
CA ASN A 87 12.76 4.94 -5.06
C ASN A 87 13.10 4.55 -6.51
N PRO A 88 14.07 3.65 -6.75
CA PRO A 88 14.46 3.25 -8.10
C PRO A 88 13.37 2.43 -8.82
N ARG A 89 12.36 1.93 -8.11
CA ARG A 89 11.21 1.22 -8.67
C ARG A 89 10.08 2.17 -9.11
N LEU A 90 10.25 3.48 -8.95
CA LEU A 90 9.30 4.47 -9.46
C LEU A 90 9.92 5.27 -10.60
N VAL A 91 9.34 5.12 -11.79
CA VAL A 91 9.67 5.95 -12.95
C VAL A 91 8.77 7.18 -12.93
N LEU A 92 9.33 8.30 -12.49
CA LEU A 92 8.62 9.57 -12.28
C LEU A 92 9.11 10.62 -13.28
N SER A 93 8.18 11.21 -14.03
CA SER A 93 8.48 12.39 -14.86
C SER A 93 8.77 13.62 -14.00
N PRO A 94 9.45 14.66 -14.52
CA PRO A 94 9.65 15.91 -13.78
C PRO A 94 8.35 16.55 -13.28
N ARG A 95 7.26 16.42 -14.05
CA ARG A 95 5.92 16.89 -13.67
C ARG A 95 5.39 16.14 -12.44
N VAL A 96 5.46 14.82 -12.46
CA VAL A 96 5.02 13.97 -11.34
C VAL A 96 5.87 14.22 -10.09
N ARG A 97 7.19 14.43 -10.25
CA ARG A 97 8.07 14.83 -9.15
C ARG A 97 7.63 16.15 -8.53
N GLY A 98 7.38 17.18 -9.35
CA GLY A 98 6.92 18.48 -8.86
C GLY A 98 5.55 18.42 -8.17
N ASP A 99 4.64 17.55 -8.64
CA ASP A 99 3.37 17.31 -7.97
C ASP A 99 3.57 16.72 -6.57
N LEU A 100 4.44 15.71 -6.42
CA LEU A 100 4.78 15.13 -5.11
C LEU A 100 5.45 16.16 -4.17
N GLU A 101 6.42 16.92 -4.69
CA GLU A 101 7.16 17.95 -3.95
C GLU A 101 6.26 19.11 -3.49
N SER A 102 5.15 19.35 -4.18
CA SER A 102 4.20 20.41 -3.80
C SER A 102 3.49 20.17 -2.47
N GLY A 103 3.46 18.93 -1.98
CA GLY A 103 2.71 18.53 -0.78
C GLY A 103 1.18 18.55 -0.96
N LEU A 104 0.68 18.66 -2.19
CA LEU A 104 -0.75 18.74 -2.51
C LEU A 104 -1.36 17.37 -2.91
N ILE A 105 -0.59 16.29 -2.83
CA ILE A 105 -1.06 14.94 -3.16
C ILE A 105 -1.59 14.26 -1.90
N ASP A 106 -2.76 13.64 -2.02
CA ASP A 106 -3.43 12.91 -0.94
C ASP A 106 -2.51 11.81 -0.41
N ASP A 107 -2.36 11.76 0.91
CA ASP A 107 -1.53 10.80 1.64
C ASP A 107 -1.84 9.34 1.26
N ARG A 108 -3.09 9.03 0.90
CA ARG A 108 -3.49 7.68 0.45
C ARG A 108 -2.95 7.34 -0.93
N VAL A 109 -2.85 8.33 -1.84
CA VAL A 109 -2.21 8.14 -3.15
C VAL A 109 -0.72 7.86 -2.95
N VAL A 110 -0.05 8.63 -2.09
CA VAL A 110 1.36 8.41 -1.72
C VAL A 110 1.56 6.99 -1.15
N ALA A 111 0.69 6.56 -0.24
CA ALA A 111 0.74 5.24 0.37
C ALA A 111 0.51 4.10 -0.63
N VAL A 112 -0.44 4.25 -1.57
CA VAL A 112 -0.67 3.27 -2.64
C VAL A 112 0.56 3.15 -3.54
N LEU A 113 1.17 4.27 -3.95
CA LEU A 113 2.38 4.25 -4.76
C LEU A 113 3.56 3.60 -4.02
N ALA A 114 3.72 3.87 -2.72
CA ALA A 114 4.71 3.20 -1.89
C ALA A 114 4.48 1.68 -1.84
N GLY A 115 3.23 1.25 -1.61
CA GLY A 115 2.88 -0.16 -1.53
C GLY A 115 3.05 -0.90 -2.86
N LEU A 116 2.73 -0.25 -3.98
CA LEU A 116 3.02 -0.78 -5.32
C LEU A 116 4.53 -0.92 -5.55
N ALA A 117 5.32 0.09 -5.19
CA ALA A 117 6.77 0.09 -5.39
C ALA A 117 7.50 -0.99 -4.56
N GLN A 118 6.89 -1.54 -3.51
CA GLN A 118 7.43 -2.70 -2.79
C GLN A 118 7.36 -3.99 -3.64
N ARG A 119 6.40 -4.07 -4.57
CA ARG A 119 6.09 -5.28 -5.35
C ARG A 119 6.53 -5.18 -6.81
N HIS A 120 6.37 -3.99 -7.39
CA HIS A 120 6.52 -3.77 -8.82
C HIS A 120 7.44 -2.57 -9.11
N THR A 121 8.00 -2.54 -10.32
CA THR A 121 8.48 -1.28 -10.91
C THR A 121 7.30 -0.58 -11.56
N VAL A 122 7.05 0.69 -11.24
CA VAL A 122 5.84 1.40 -11.67
C VAL A 122 6.19 2.73 -12.34
N GLY A 123 5.62 2.96 -13.52
CA GLY A 123 5.67 4.24 -14.22
C GLY A 123 4.44 5.07 -13.94
N VAL A 124 4.62 6.23 -13.33
CA VAL A 124 3.52 7.17 -13.03
C VAL A 124 3.48 8.25 -14.09
N SER A 125 2.33 8.43 -14.74
CA SER A 125 2.15 9.42 -15.81
C SER A 125 1.61 10.74 -15.29
N VAL A 126 0.55 10.69 -14.47
CA VAL A 126 -0.18 11.88 -13.99
C VAL A 126 -0.53 11.73 -12.52
N LEU A 127 -0.36 12.79 -11.73
CA LEU A 127 -0.91 12.89 -10.37
C LEU A 127 -1.94 14.01 -10.31
N ARG A 128 -1.52 15.26 -10.49
CA ARG A 128 -2.39 16.43 -10.42
C ARG A 128 -2.23 17.36 -11.59
N SER A 129 -1.01 17.81 -11.84
CA SER A 129 -0.70 18.69 -12.95
C SER A 129 -0.75 17.90 -14.26
N GLY A 130 -1.14 18.56 -15.35
CA GLY A 130 -1.24 17.92 -16.68
C GLY A 130 -2.62 17.30 -16.98
N HIS A 131 -3.58 17.46 -16.08
CA HIS A 131 -4.98 17.04 -16.29
C HIS A 131 -5.94 18.23 -16.17
N SER A 132 -7.03 18.21 -16.94
CA SER A 132 -8.12 19.20 -16.87
C SER A 132 -8.86 19.15 -15.53
N LYS A 133 -9.41 20.29 -15.10
CA LYS A 133 -10.20 20.40 -13.85
C LYS A 133 -11.41 19.47 -13.85
N TYR A 134 -12.11 19.38 -14.98
CA TYR A 134 -13.33 18.58 -15.10
C TYR A 134 -13.08 17.29 -15.86
N VAL A 135 -13.79 16.24 -15.48
CA VAL A 135 -13.84 14.98 -16.23
C VAL A 135 -14.49 15.26 -17.59
N ALA A 136 -13.89 14.72 -18.66
CA ALA A 136 -14.28 15.01 -20.04
C ALA A 136 -15.80 14.85 -20.26
N GLY A 137 -16.43 15.87 -20.84
CA GLY A 137 -17.87 15.88 -21.11
C GLY A 137 -18.77 16.08 -19.88
N THR A 138 -18.21 16.42 -18.71
CA THR A 138 -18.98 16.62 -17.47
C THR A 138 -18.58 17.91 -16.73
N SER A 139 -19.35 18.28 -15.71
CA SER A 139 -18.99 19.33 -14.73
C SER A 139 -18.37 18.76 -13.44
N ARG A 140 -18.13 17.45 -13.39
CA ARG A 140 -17.55 16.77 -12.23
C ARG A 140 -16.06 17.10 -12.14
N VAL A 141 -15.62 17.61 -10.98
CA VAL A 141 -14.20 17.87 -10.73
C VAL A 141 -13.44 16.53 -10.71
N SER A 142 -12.32 16.47 -11.41
CA SER A 142 -11.47 15.28 -11.49
C SER A 142 -10.71 15.07 -10.18
N ASN A 143 -10.55 13.80 -9.77
CA ASN A 143 -9.71 13.44 -8.63
C ASN A 143 -8.26 13.89 -8.83
N HIS A 144 -7.75 13.91 -10.07
CA HIS A 144 -6.43 14.46 -10.36
C HIS A 144 -6.32 15.93 -9.96
N TRP A 145 -7.32 16.76 -10.32
CA TRP A 145 -7.31 18.18 -9.95
C TRP A 145 -7.21 18.40 -8.43
N CYS A 146 -7.83 17.51 -7.67
CA CYS A 146 -7.83 17.48 -6.21
C CYS A 146 -6.57 16.86 -5.58
N GLY A 147 -5.62 16.34 -6.37
CA GLY A 147 -4.46 15.60 -5.86
C GLY A 147 -4.81 14.21 -5.30
N GLN A 148 -5.97 13.67 -5.64
CA GLN A 148 -6.54 12.43 -5.08
C GLN A 148 -6.47 11.24 -6.05
N ALA A 149 -5.69 11.36 -7.13
CA ALA A 149 -5.55 10.30 -8.10
C ALA A 149 -4.12 10.16 -8.63
N ALA A 150 -3.86 8.98 -9.21
CA ALA A 150 -2.66 8.70 -9.97
C ALA A 150 -3.00 7.85 -11.19
N ASP A 151 -2.34 8.15 -12.31
CA ASP A 151 -2.35 7.31 -13.50
C ASP A 151 -1.01 6.59 -13.62
N ILE A 152 -1.07 5.29 -13.88
CA ILE A 152 0.07 4.39 -13.97
C ILE A 152 0.11 3.81 -15.37
N TRP A 153 1.11 4.19 -16.17
CA TRP A 153 1.23 3.78 -17.56
C TRP A 153 2.08 2.50 -17.75
N MET A 154 2.84 2.10 -16.73
CA MET A 154 3.76 0.95 -16.82
C MET A 154 3.87 0.22 -15.49
N VAL A 155 3.92 -1.12 -15.58
CA VAL A 155 4.15 -2.03 -14.45
C VAL A 155 5.16 -3.09 -14.90
N ASP A 156 6.20 -3.28 -14.09
CA ASP A 156 7.33 -4.20 -14.30
C ASP A 156 8.02 -4.05 -15.67
N GLY A 157 8.22 -2.80 -16.08
CA GLY A 157 8.91 -2.44 -17.32
C GLY A 157 8.07 -2.59 -18.59
N ALA A 158 6.83 -3.08 -18.48
CA ALA A 158 5.89 -3.21 -19.60
C ALA A 158 4.75 -2.19 -19.50
N ALA A 159 4.32 -1.66 -20.64
CA ALA A 159 3.17 -0.76 -20.71
C ALA A 159 1.91 -1.45 -20.17
N VAL A 160 1.02 -0.67 -19.55
CA VAL A 160 -0.30 -1.15 -19.15
C VAL A 160 -1.14 -1.38 -20.40
N THR A 161 -1.50 -2.63 -20.62
CA THR A 161 -2.35 -3.10 -21.72
C THR A 161 -3.09 -4.35 -21.22
N PRO A 162 -4.14 -4.83 -21.92
CA PRO A 162 -4.82 -6.07 -21.55
C PRO A 162 -3.89 -7.30 -21.44
N GLY A 163 -2.74 -7.29 -22.12
CA GLY A 163 -1.75 -8.38 -22.08
C GLY A 163 -0.76 -8.33 -20.91
N ASN A 164 -0.77 -7.27 -20.09
CA ASN A 164 0.14 -7.12 -18.96
C ASN A 164 -0.45 -7.74 -17.68
N ALA A 165 -0.14 -9.00 -17.42
CA ALA A 165 -0.62 -9.72 -16.23
C ALA A 165 -0.17 -9.09 -14.90
N ARG A 166 1.01 -8.44 -14.85
CA ARG A 166 1.50 -7.74 -13.65
C ARG A 166 0.73 -6.47 -13.37
N ALA A 167 0.34 -5.73 -14.41
CA ALA A 167 -0.58 -4.61 -14.26
C ALA A 167 -1.96 -5.07 -13.77
N GLN A 168 -2.45 -6.23 -14.23
CA GLN A 168 -3.70 -6.80 -13.72
C GLN A 168 -3.60 -7.17 -12.24
N GLU A 169 -2.49 -7.80 -11.82
CA GLU A 169 -2.19 -8.11 -10.41
C GLU A 169 -2.16 -6.84 -9.55
N ALA A 170 -1.50 -5.77 -10.03
CA ALA A 170 -1.45 -4.49 -9.35
C ALA A 170 -2.85 -3.88 -9.16
N ALA A 171 -3.71 -3.94 -10.20
CA ALA A 171 -5.09 -3.48 -10.12
C ALA A 171 -5.89 -4.27 -9.07
N VAL A 172 -5.77 -5.61 -9.08
CA VAL A 172 -6.37 -6.51 -8.08
C VAL A 172 -5.93 -6.12 -6.67
N TRP A 173 -4.63 -5.97 -6.45
CA TRP A 173 -4.08 -5.58 -5.15
C TRP A 173 -4.66 -4.25 -4.66
N MET A 174 -4.71 -3.22 -5.50
CA MET A 174 -5.27 -1.91 -5.12
C MET A 174 -6.74 -2.02 -4.68
N SER A 175 -7.56 -2.77 -5.42
CA SER A 175 -9.00 -2.94 -5.09
C SER A 175 -9.26 -3.71 -3.79
N MET A 176 -8.28 -4.49 -3.33
CA MET A 176 -8.36 -5.33 -2.13
C MET A 176 -7.74 -4.69 -0.89
N LEU A 177 -7.17 -3.48 -1.01
CA LEU A 177 -6.63 -2.76 0.15
C LEU A 177 -7.74 -2.54 1.21
N PRO A 178 -7.42 -2.59 2.51
CA PRO A 178 -8.37 -2.21 3.55
C PRO A 178 -8.61 -0.70 3.54
N ALA A 179 -9.74 -0.27 4.08
CA ALA A 179 -9.96 1.15 4.37
C ALA A 179 -8.91 1.66 5.40
N PRO A 180 -8.44 2.91 5.31
CA PRO A 180 -8.87 3.95 4.35
C PRO A 180 -8.12 3.93 3.00
N LEU A 181 -7.22 2.97 2.79
CA LEU A 181 -6.34 2.91 1.61
C LEU A 181 -6.98 2.25 0.39
N ARG A 182 -8.16 1.66 0.52
CA ARG A 182 -8.95 1.18 -0.62
C ARG A 182 -9.39 2.35 -1.51
N PRO A 183 -8.95 2.41 -2.79
CA PRO A 183 -9.44 3.40 -3.73
C PRO A 183 -10.94 3.23 -3.99
N SER A 184 -11.62 4.33 -4.31
CA SER A 184 -13.02 4.32 -4.75
C SER A 184 -13.16 4.24 -6.28
N GLU A 185 -12.10 4.58 -7.00
CA GLU A 185 -11.99 4.48 -8.46
C GLU A 185 -10.72 3.67 -8.80
N VAL A 186 -10.88 2.57 -9.54
CA VAL A 186 -9.79 1.79 -10.14
C VAL A 186 -10.08 1.61 -11.64
N GLY A 187 -9.58 2.51 -12.47
CA GLY A 187 -9.76 2.45 -13.92
C GLY A 187 -8.77 1.49 -14.55
N THR A 188 -9.22 0.62 -15.44
CA THR A 188 -8.39 -0.43 -16.02
C THR A 188 -8.71 -0.69 -17.49
N PRO A 189 -7.81 -1.36 -18.25
CA PRO A 189 -8.08 -1.80 -19.61
C PRO A 189 -8.89 -3.11 -19.70
N TRP A 190 -9.32 -3.71 -18.58
CA TRP A 190 -10.03 -4.99 -18.56
C TRP A 190 -11.52 -4.78 -18.24
N PRO A 191 -12.42 -4.80 -19.25
CA PRO A 191 -13.85 -4.58 -19.03
C PRO A 191 -14.54 -5.67 -18.20
N ALA A 192 -13.90 -6.84 -18.05
CA ALA A 192 -14.40 -7.93 -17.21
C ALA A 192 -14.20 -7.66 -15.70
N MET A 193 -13.31 -6.74 -15.32
CA MET A 193 -13.10 -6.37 -13.92
C MET A 193 -14.24 -5.44 -13.47
N SER A 194 -14.93 -5.83 -12.40
CA SER A 194 -16.09 -5.09 -11.88
C SER A 194 -16.20 -5.22 -10.36
N GLY A 195 -16.98 -4.32 -9.73
CA GLY A 195 -17.07 -4.22 -8.27
C GLY A 195 -15.87 -3.49 -7.65
N ASN A 196 -15.91 -3.20 -6.34
CA ASN A 196 -14.79 -2.60 -5.59
C ASN A 196 -14.12 -1.36 -6.23
N GLY A 197 -14.91 -0.51 -6.92
CA GLY A 197 -14.42 0.71 -7.56
C GLY A 197 -13.90 0.54 -8.99
N TYR A 198 -13.91 -0.68 -9.55
CA TYR A 198 -13.48 -0.92 -10.92
C TYR A 198 -14.35 -0.21 -11.95
N PHE A 199 -13.70 0.32 -12.98
CA PHE A 199 -14.32 0.71 -14.23
C PHE A 199 -13.33 0.55 -15.39
N SER A 200 -13.86 0.53 -16.61
CA SER A 200 -13.09 0.46 -17.85
C SER A 200 -13.85 1.23 -18.92
N ASP A 201 -13.18 2.17 -19.56
CA ASP A 201 -13.74 2.97 -20.65
C ASP A 201 -12.64 3.30 -21.69
N ALA A 202 -12.99 4.03 -22.74
CA ALA A 202 -12.07 4.34 -23.83
C ALA A 202 -10.82 5.15 -23.39
N ALA A 203 -10.86 5.86 -22.27
CA ALA A 203 -9.73 6.62 -21.76
C ALA A 203 -8.73 5.74 -21.01
N HIS A 204 -9.16 4.61 -20.43
CA HIS A 204 -8.34 3.79 -19.54
C HIS A 204 -7.78 2.52 -20.20
N GLN A 205 -7.45 2.61 -21.50
CA GLN A 205 -6.99 1.46 -22.27
C GLN A 205 -5.46 1.25 -22.22
N ASP A 206 -4.72 2.25 -21.75
CA ASP A 206 -3.25 2.30 -21.76
C ASP A 206 -2.63 2.63 -20.39
N HIS A 207 -3.44 2.72 -19.33
CA HIS A 207 -3.00 2.99 -17.97
C HIS A 207 -3.97 2.41 -16.93
N LEU A 208 -3.48 2.26 -15.70
CA LEU A 208 -4.33 2.08 -14.53
C LEU A 208 -4.60 3.45 -13.91
N HIS A 209 -5.86 3.75 -13.63
CA HIS A 209 -6.24 4.92 -12.85
C HIS A 209 -6.55 4.47 -11.42
N VAL A 210 -6.07 5.23 -10.43
CA VAL A 210 -6.44 5.05 -9.02
C VAL A 210 -6.94 6.37 -8.46
N GLY A 211 -8.10 6.36 -7.80
CA GLY A 211 -8.74 7.56 -7.26
C GLY A 211 -9.48 7.31 -5.94
N PHE A 212 -9.49 8.31 -5.06
CA PHE A 212 -10.13 8.21 -3.74
C PHE A 212 -11.45 8.97 -3.58
N GLY A 213 -11.84 9.82 -4.54
CA GLY A 213 -13.16 10.45 -4.63
C GLY A 213 -13.49 11.50 -3.55
N PRO A 214 -14.64 12.20 -3.70
CA PRO A 214 -14.92 13.13 -4.78
C PRO A 214 -14.70 14.60 -4.38
N ARG A 215 -14.20 14.86 -3.16
CA ARG A 215 -14.02 16.22 -2.65
C ARG A 215 -12.54 16.54 -2.55
N CYS A 216 -12.12 17.56 -3.30
CA CYS A 216 -10.87 18.24 -3.04
C CYS A 216 -10.83 18.60 -1.56
N ILE A 217 -9.77 18.13 -0.89
CA ILE A 217 -9.45 18.60 0.46
C ILE A 217 -9.09 20.07 0.33
N GLY A 218 -9.87 20.92 0.98
CA GLY A 218 -9.74 22.38 0.96
C GLY A 218 -8.64 22.87 1.89
#